data_AF-A0A2W6YK59-F1
#
_entry.id   AF-A0A2W6YK59-F1
#
_cell.length_a   1.000
_cell.length_b   1.000
_cell.length_c   1.000
_cell.angle_alpha   90.00
_cell.angle_beta   90.00
_cell.angle_gamma   90.00
#
_symmetry.space_group_name_H-M   'P 1'
#
loop_
_entity.id
_entity.type
_entity.pdbx_description
1 polymer ?
#
loop_
_entity_poly.entity_id
_entity_poly.type
_entity_poly.pdbx_seq_one_letter_code
_entity_poly.pdbx_strand_id
1 'polypeptide(L)'
;MTDHQNEPVRSITDLARIAGVSVSTVSRALTSKGALNKDTRRRIQELAARHGFQLNVAAQNLRLGRTGAIAVLLPLGHERGQHLSDPFFMAMLGFLADELTERGYDLLLSRVLPDGEDWLDAFIRAGRVDGVIIIGQSNQSAVLDRTASHYRPLVIWGAYAERNQYLTIGTDNVAGGALAARHLLERGRGKLAFFGNVAVPEFAARYEGFLSALPADARDRVELVHAHVTPEASYRVAADYFAAGHRPDGVFAASDVTAMSIITAAAEQDIRVPDQLSVVGFDDVPLARLSNPPLTTIRQDIQRGAALLVEQLCQRLAGEEVGSIQIAPEIVIRESS
;
A
#
# COMPACT_ATOMS: atom_id res chain seq x y z
N MET A 1 -54.30 -17.00 25.68
CA MET A 1 -53.06 -17.62 25.16
C MET A 1 -52.22 -16.50 24.62
N THR A 2 -51.23 -16.05 25.39
CA THR A 2 -50.34 -14.94 25.04
C THR A 2 -49.37 -15.37 23.94
N ASP A 3 -49.30 -14.55 22.90
CA ASP A 3 -48.52 -14.76 21.69
C ASP A 3 -47.02 -14.51 21.97
N HIS A 4 -46.32 -15.52 22.48
CA HIS A 4 -44.87 -15.48 22.72
C HIS A 4 -44.02 -15.62 21.43
N GLN A 5 -44.62 -15.57 20.24
CA GLN A 5 -43.90 -15.85 19.00
C GLN A 5 -42.94 -14.74 18.53
N ASN A 6 -42.90 -13.58 19.22
CA ASN A 6 -42.13 -12.42 18.76
C ASN A 6 -41.32 -11.69 19.84
N GLU A 7 -40.99 -12.36 20.96
CA GLU A 7 -40.10 -11.72 21.94
C GLU A 7 -38.69 -11.49 21.35
N PRO A 8 -38.11 -10.29 21.58
CA PRO A 8 -36.77 -9.99 21.09
C PRO A 8 -35.74 -10.85 21.78
N VAL A 9 -34.97 -11.59 20.99
CA VAL A 9 -33.91 -12.45 21.47
C VAL A 9 -32.66 -11.60 21.74
N ARG A 10 -32.12 -11.67 22.96
CA ARG A 10 -30.99 -10.83 23.40
C ARG A 10 -29.63 -11.52 23.37
N SER A 11 -29.59 -12.84 23.18
CA SER A 11 -28.34 -13.60 23.15
C SER A 11 -28.35 -14.74 22.13
N ILE A 12 -27.15 -15.12 21.66
CA ILE A 12 -26.99 -16.26 20.76
C ILE A 12 -27.45 -17.58 21.42
N THR A 13 -27.35 -17.65 22.76
CA THR A 13 -27.80 -18.80 23.56
C THR A 13 -29.31 -18.95 23.53
N ASP A 14 -30.03 -17.84 23.59
CA ASP A 14 -31.50 -17.83 23.49
C ASP A 14 -31.94 -18.22 22.08
N LEU A 15 -31.27 -17.71 21.04
CA LEU A 15 -31.55 -18.09 19.66
C LEU A 15 -31.28 -19.59 19.43
N ALA A 16 -30.20 -20.13 20.00
CA ALA A 16 -29.88 -21.56 19.94
C ALA A 16 -30.95 -22.42 20.61
N ARG A 17 -31.48 -21.98 21.75
CA ARG A 17 -32.58 -22.63 22.47
C ARG A 17 -33.85 -22.68 21.63
N ILE A 18 -34.25 -21.57 21.00
CA ILE A 18 -35.47 -21.50 20.15
C ILE A 18 -35.27 -22.32 18.87
N ALA A 19 -34.07 -22.29 18.28
CA ALA A 19 -33.74 -23.05 17.07
C ALA A 19 -33.59 -24.57 17.33
N GLY A 20 -33.41 -24.99 18.58
CA GLY A 20 -33.20 -26.39 18.97
C GLY A 20 -31.83 -26.95 18.53
N VAL A 21 -30.81 -26.10 18.45
CA VAL A 21 -29.45 -26.46 18.00
C VAL A 21 -28.39 -25.91 18.95
N SER A 22 -27.13 -26.29 18.76
CA SER A 22 -26.03 -25.74 19.56
C SER A 22 -25.75 -24.26 19.24
N VAL A 23 -25.20 -23.51 20.20
CA VAL A 23 -24.70 -22.14 20.00
C VAL A 23 -23.70 -22.06 18.84
N SER A 24 -22.83 -23.07 18.70
CA SER A 24 -21.89 -23.17 17.58
C SER A 24 -22.58 -23.32 16.21
N THR A 25 -23.74 -23.97 16.16
CA THR A 25 -24.53 -24.14 14.94
C THR A 25 -25.24 -22.84 14.54
N VAL A 26 -25.80 -22.11 15.51
CA VAL A 26 -26.34 -20.76 15.27
C VAL A 26 -25.25 -19.81 14.80
N SER A 27 -24.08 -19.82 15.44
CA SER A 27 -22.95 -18.98 15.05
C SER A 27 -22.52 -19.25 13.60
N ARG A 28 -22.40 -20.51 13.15
CA ARG A 28 -22.08 -20.88 11.76
C ARG A 28 -23.20 -20.61 10.75
N ALA A 29 -24.45 -20.50 11.20
CA ALA A 29 -25.56 -20.13 10.33
C ALA A 29 -25.63 -18.61 10.10
N LEU A 30 -25.26 -17.82 11.11
CA LEU A 30 -25.24 -16.36 11.07
C LEU A 30 -23.93 -15.76 10.55
N THR A 31 -22.83 -16.52 10.62
CA THR A 31 -21.56 -16.16 9.99
C THR A 31 -21.42 -16.89 8.66
N SER A 32 -20.82 -16.26 7.65
CA SER A 32 -20.60 -16.84 6.32
C SER A 32 -19.59 -18.01 6.32
N LYS A 33 -19.14 -18.48 7.49
CA LYS A 33 -18.03 -19.43 7.66
C LYS A 33 -18.54 -20.81 8.11
N GLY A 34 -18.06 -21.86 7.43
CA GLY A 34 -18.27 -23.27 7.79
C GLY A 34 -19.36 -24.00 6.97
N ALA A 35 -19.19 -25.32 6.82
CA ALA A 35 -20.15 -26.19 6.18
C ALA A 35 -21.38 -26.39 7.08
N LEU A 36 -22.53 -25.91 6.63
CA LEU A 36 -23.83 -26.14 7.25
C LEU A 36 -24.83 -26.49 6.14
N ASN A 37 -25.77 -27.39 6.43
CA ASN A 37 -26.88 -27.66 5.52
C ASN A 37 -27.61 -26.33 5.21
N LYS A 38 -27.86 -26.07 3.91
CA LYS A 38 -28.54 -24.87 3.40
C LYS A 38 -29.90 -24.64 4.07
N ASP A 39 -30.66 -25.70 4.32
CA ASP A 39 -31.97 -25.61 4.99
C ASP A 39 -31.84 -25.20 6.46
N THR A 40 -30.85 -25.76 7.17
CA THR A 40 -30.56 -25.38 8.56
C THR A 40 -30.11 -23.92 8.64
N ARG A 41 -29.26 -23.48 7.70
CA ARG A 41 -28.78 -22.09 7.63
C ARG A 41 -29.95 -21.13 7.42
N ARG A 42 -30.76 -21.38 6.38
CA ARG A 42 -31.94 -20.58 6.06
C ARG A 42 -32.88 -20.48 7.26
N ARG A 43 -33.24 -21.62 7.87
CA ARG A 43 -34.13 -21.67 9.04
C ARG A 43 -33.63 -20.79 10.19
N ILE A 44 -32.33 -20.84 10.50
CA ILE A 44 -31.75 -20.06 11.60
C ILE A 44 -31.69 -18.57 11.25
N GLN A 45 -31.35 -18.21 10.02
CA GLN A 45 -31.34 -16.81 9.55
C GLN A 45 -32.74 -16.19 9.59
N GLU A 46 -33.76 -16.92 9.15
CA GLU A 46 -35.17 -16.51 9.26
C GLU A 46 -35.62 -16.36 10.71
N LEU A 47 -35.16 -17.26 11.60
CA LEU A 47 -35.43 -17.16 13.04
C LEU A 47 -34.79 -15.89 13.64
N ALA A 48 -33.53 -15.63 13.32
CA ALA A 48 -32.80 -14.46 13.81
C ALA A 48 -33.47 -13.17 13.33
N ALA A 49 -33.85 -13.10 12.05
CA ALA A 49 -34.56 -11.96 11.48
C ALA A 49 -35.91 -11.72 12.17
N ARG A 50 -36.72 -12.77 12.39
CA ARG A 50 -38.01 -12.67 13.09
C ARG A 50 -37.87 -12.13 14.52
N HIS A 51 -36.85 -12.56 15.24
CA HIS A 51 -36.61 -12.14 16.62
C HIS A 51 -35.74 -10.87 16.76
N GLY A 52 -35.42 -10.19 15.64
CA GLY A 52 -34.55 -9.01 15.64
C GLY A 52 -33.14 -9.28 16.15
N PHE A 53 -32.69 -10.54 16.16
CA PHE A 53 -31.37 -10.90 16.66
C PHE A 53 -30.31 -10.69 15.58
N GLN A 54 -29.31 -9.89 15.91
CA GLN A 54 -28.08 -9.77 15.13
C GLN A 54 -26.91 -10.30 15.94
N LEU A 55 -26.02 -11.02 15.27
CA LEU A 55 -24.79 -11.48 15.91
C LEU A 55 -23.90 -10.28 16.21
N ASN A 56 -23.56 -10.08 17.48
CA ASN A 56 -22.56 -9.10 17.85
C ASN A 56 -21.15 -9.66 17.55
N VAL A 57 -20.63 -9.33 16.37
CA VAL A 57 -19.31 -9.78 15.89
C VAL A 57 -18.19 -9.30 16.82
N ALA A 58 -18.29 -8.09 17.38
CA ALA A 58 -17.31 -7.58 18.35
C ALA A 58 -17.28 -8.44 19.64
N ALA A 59 -18.44 -8.83 20.17
CA ALA A 59 -18.52 -9.73 21.32
C ALA A 59 -18.03 -11.16 21.01
N GLN A 60 -18.22 -11.63 19.77
CA GLN A 60 -17.66 -12.90 19.31
C GLN A 60 -16.14 -12.85 19.21
N ASN A 61 -15.58 -11.80 18.59
CA ASN A 61 -14.15 -11.61 18.45
C ASN A 61 -13.48 -11.46 19.81
N LEU A 62 -14.07 -10.70 20.74
CA LEU A 62 -13.57 -10.57 22.11
C LEU A 62 -13.45 -11.93 22.82
N ARG A 63 -14.43 -12.83 22.66
CA ARG A 63 -14.36 -14.20 23.20
C ARG A 63 -13.24 -15.04 22.58
N LEU A 64 -12.88 -14.75 21.34
CA LEU A 64 -11.78 -15.40 20.62
C LEU A 64 -10.43 -14.70 20.87
N GLY A 65 -10.39 -13.68 21.72
CA GLY A 65 -9.17 -12.91 22.01
C GLY A 65 -8.68 -12.08 20.82
N ARG A 66 -9.57 -11.73 19.88
CA ARG A 66 -9.26 -10.95 18.68
C ARG A 66 -10.20 -9.77 18.54
N THR A 67 -9.87 -8.85 17.66
CA THR A 67 -10.66 -7.67 17.28
C THR A 67 -11.39 -7.92 15.96
N GLY A 68 -10.79 -8.71 15.06
CA GLY A 68 -11.28 -8.94 13.71
C GLY A 68 -10.95 -7.81 12.73
N ALA A 69 -10.05 -6.90 13.10
CA ALA A 69 -9.62 -5.80 12.26
C ALA A 69 -8.10 -5.81 12.06
N ILE A 70 -7.65 -5.42 10.87
CA ILE A 70 -6.24 -5.15 10.56
C ILE A 70 -6.09 -3.66 10.29
N ALA A 71 -5.09 -3.04 10.93
CA ALA A 71 -4.75 -1.65 10.64
C ALA A 71 -3.93 -1.56 9.36
N VAL A 72 -4.27 -0.61 8.50
CA VAL A 72 -3.40 -0.13 7.42
C VAL A 72 -3.01 1.30 7.76
N LEU A 73 -1.73 1.52 8.06
CA LEU A 73 -1.20 2.80 8.52
C LEU A 73 -0.28 3.42 7.47
N LEU A 74 -0.42 4.73 7.27
CA LEU A 74 0.41 5.51 6.36
C LEU A 74 1.14 6.59 7.17
N PRO A 75 2.39 6.34 7.63
CA PRO A 75 3.14 7.24 8.50
C PRO A 75 3.95 8.27 7.69
N LEU A 76 3.23 9.23 7.08
CA LEU A 76 3.76 10.21 6.11
C LEU A 76 4.59 11.33 6.76
N GLY A 77 5.51 10.99 7.67
CA GLY A 77 6.40 11.92 8.36
C GLY A 77 7.34 12.70 7.44
N HIS A 78 7.81 12.09 6.34
CA HIS A 78 8.64 12.75 5.33
C HIS A 78 7.87 13.76 4.46
N GLU A 79 6.55 13.57 4.31
CA GLU A 79 5.71 14.36 3.40
C GLU A 79 4.31 14.61 4.00
N ARG A 80 4.21 15.58 4.91
CA ARG A 80 2.97 15.88 5.63
C ARG A 80 1.82 16.29 4.71
N GLY A 81 2.14 16.87 3.55
CA GLY A 81 1.19 17.31 2.53
C GLY A 81 0.66 16.20 1.62
N GLN A 82 1.23 14.99 1.65
CA GLN A 82 0.73 13.88 0.83
C GLN A 82 -0.60 13.37 1.38
N HIS A 83 -1.63 13.41 0.54
CA HIS A 83 -2.98 12.99 0.89
C HIS A 83 -3.20 11.49 0.63
N LEU A 84 -4.16 10.87 1.32
CA LEU A 84 -4.57 9.49 1.06
C LEU A 84 -5.14 9.29 -0.35
N SER A 85 -5.57 10.38 -1.00
CA SER A 85 -6.04 10.39 -2.39
C SER A 85 -4.92 10.24 -3.42
N ASP A 86 -3.66 10.12 -2.97
CA ASP A 86 -2.56 9.74 -3.85
C ASP A 86 -2.93 8.46 -4.64
N PRO A 87 -2.77 8.47 -5.98
CA PRO A 87 -3.18 7.34 -6.82
C PRO A 87 -2.52 6.01 -6.44
N PHE A 88 -1.26 6.04 -5.97
CA PHE A 88 -0.57 4.83 -5.52
C PHE A 88 -1.23 4.28 -4.25
N PHE A 89 -1.51 5.14 -3.26
CA PHE A 89 -2.17 4.71 -2.02
C PHE A 89 -3.58 4.18 -2.28
N MET A 90 -4.37 4.85 -3.11
CA MET A 90 -5.73 4.42 -3.41
C MET A 90 -5.75 3.06 -4.11
N ALA A 91 -4.82 2.82 -5.04
CA ALA A 91 -4.73 1.54 -5.73
C ALA A 91 -4.31 0.41 -4.77
N MET A 92 -3.28 0.63 -3.94
CA MET A 92 -2.85 -0.34 -2.92
C MET A 92 -3.95 -0.64 -1.90
N LEU A 93 -4.64 0.40 -1.40
CA LEU A 93 -5.72 0.25 -0.42
C LEU A 93 -6.90 -0.55 -0.97
N GLY A 94 -7.23 -0.38 -2.26
CA GLY A 94 -8.26 -1.19 -2.92
C GLY A 94 -7.94 -2.68 -2.84
N PHE A 95 -6.75 -3.08 -3.27
CA PHE A 95 -6.34 -4.50 -3.22
C PHE A 95 -6.22 -5.04 -1.78
N LEU A 96 -5.71 -4.23 -0.84
CA LEU A 96 -5.66 -4.63 0.57
C LEU A 96 -7.06 -4.84 1.17
N ALA A 97 -8.01 -3.95 0.84
CA ALA A 97 -9.38 -4.08 1.32
C ALA A 97 -10.03 -5.38 0.82
N ASP A 98 -9.83 -5.73 -0.45
CA ASP A 98 -10.33 -6.97 -1.04
C ASP A 98 -9.70 -8.20 -0.34
N GLU A 99 -8.38 -8.26 -0.25
CA GLU A 99 -7.65 -9.38 0.37
C GLU A 99 -7.98 -9.58 1.86
N LEU A 100 -8.15 -8.49 2.62
CA LEU A 100 -8.57 -8.55 4.02
C LEU A 100 -10.01 -9.04 4.16
N THR A 101 -10.92 -8.53 3.31
CA THR A 101 -12.33 -8.91 3.30
C THR A 101 -12.49 -10.40 3.01
N GLU A 102 -11.75 -10.94 2.04
CA GLU A 102 -11.76 -12.36 1.70
C GLU A 102 -11.30 -13.27 2.85
N ARG A 103 -10.37 -12.79 3.68
CA ARG A 103 -9.93 -13.49 4.90
C ARG A 103 -10.85 -13.23 6.11
N GLY A 104 -11.79 -12.29 5.97
CA GLY A 104 -12.79 -11.93 6.96
C GLY A 104 -12.23 -11.04 8.08
N TYR A 105 -11.37 -10.10 7.71
CA TYR A 105 -10.91 -8.99 8.53
C TYR A 105 -11.51 -7.68 8.02
N ASP A 106 -11.88 -6.80 8.94
CA ASP A 106 -12.18 -5.41 8.62
C ASP A 106 -10.87 -4.62 8.44
N LEU A 107 -10.87 -3.66 7.51
CA LEU A 107 -9.75 -2.73 7.33
C LEU A 107 -9.95 -1.49 8.22
N LEU A 108 -9.00 -1.21 9.10
CA LEU A 108 -8.91 0.06 9.83
C LEU A 108 -7.84 0.94 9.18
N LEU A 109 -8.28 1.95 8.42
CA LEU A 109 -7.39 2.89 7.75
C LEU A 109 -7.03 4.05 8.67
N SER A 110 -5.74 4.36 8.81
CA SER A 110 -5.31 5.58 9.49
C SER A 110 -4.13 6.23 8.79
N ARG A 111 -4.33 7.49 8.37
CA ARG A 111 -3.20 8.38 8.09
C ARG A 111 -2.57 8.74 9.43
N VAL A 112 -1.27 8.52 9.55
CA VAL A 112 -0.53 8.84 10.77
C VAL A 112 0.43 9.98 10.46
N LEU A 113 0.34 11.04 11.26
CA LEU A 113 1.41 12.03 11.38
C LEU A 113 2.20 11.63 12.62
N PRO A 114 3.36 10.98 12.47
CA PRO A 114 4.15 10.54 13.61
C PRO A 114 4.46 11.72 14.54
N ASP A 115 4.10 11.57 15.81
CA ASP A 115 4.46 12.49 16.88
C ASP A 115 5.18 11.70 17.96
N GLY A 116 6.44 12.02 18.19
CA GLY A 116 7.33 11.25 19.04
C GLY A 116 7.73 9.88 18.46
N GLU A 117 8.55 9.17 19.22
CA GLU A 117 9.08 7.87 18.80
C GLU A 117 8.11 6.73 19.08
N ASP A 118 7.18 6.85 20.02
CA ASP A 118 6.34 5.75 20.53
C ASP A 118 4.96 5.63 19.85
N TRP A 119 4.69 6.43 18.81
CA TRP A 119 3.37 6.53 18.16
C TRP A 119 2.79 5.17 17.73
N LEU A 120 3.64 4.28 17.22
CA LEU A 120 3.20 2.97 16.72
C LEU A 120 2.86 2.04 17.89
N ASP A 121 3.69 2.05 18.93
CA ASP A 121 3.44 1.28 20.15
C ASP A 121 2.17 1.78 20.85
N ALA A 122 1.93 3.10 20.87
CA ALA A 122 0.71 3.70 21.39
C ALA A 122 -0.53 3.28 20.58
N PHE A 123 -0.43 3.24 19.25
CA PHE A 123 -1.50 2.76 18.38
C PHE A 123 -1.84 1.29 18.67
N ILE A 124 -0.82 0.43 18.79
CA ILE A 124 -0.98 -1.00 19.06
C ILE A 124 -1.60 -1.22 20.45
N ARG A 125 -1.10 -0.53 21.49
CA ARG A 125 -1.63 -0.64 22.87
C ARG A 125 -3.11 -0.28 22.99
N ALA A 126 -3.66 0.51 22.06
CA ALA A 126 -5.09 0.82 22.05
C ALA A 126 -5.97 -0.43 21.80
N GLY A 127 -5.40 -1.56 21.36
CA GLY A 127 -6.09 -2.85 21.32
C GLY A 127 -7.24 -2.92 20.31
N ARG A 128 -7.16 -2.13 19.23
CA ARG A 128 -8.23 -2.01 18.22
C ARG A 128 -8.07 -2.95 17.02
N VAL A 129 -6.90 -3.57 16.87
CA VAL A 129 -6.56 -4.40 15.70
C VAL A 129 -5.77 -5.64 16.13
N ASP A 130 -5.84 -6.67 15.30
CA ASP A 130 -5.09 -7.93 15.47
C ASP A 130 -3.68 -7.81 14.91
N GLY A 131 -3.52 -7.05 13.83
CA GLY A 131 -2.27 -6.85 13.11
C GLY A 131 -2.19 -5.49 12.45
N VAL A 132 -0.99 -5.14 12.01
CA VAL A 132 -0.67 -3.85 11.40
C VAL A 132 0.07 -4.06 10.08
N ILE A 133 -0.44 -3.43 9.02
CA ILE A 133 0.24 -3.22 7.75
C ILE A 133 0.66 -1.75 7.70
N ILE A 134 1.93 -1.48 7.41
CA ILE A 134 2.44 -0.13 7.16
C ILE A 134 2.65 0.04 5.66
N ILE A 135 2.20 1.15 5.08
CA ILE A 135 2.50 1.48 3.68
C ILE A 135 3.53 2.61 3.63
N GLY A 136 4.74 2.25 3.20
CA GLY A 136 5.90 3.14 3.10
C GLY A 136 6.63 3.29 4.43
N GLN A 137 7.97 3.21 4.40
CA GLN A 137 8.79 3.38 5.62
C GLN A 137 8.94 4.85 6.02
N SER A 138 8.85 5.76 5.04
CA SER A 138 9.00 7.20 5.29
C SER A 138 10.34 7.45 6.02
N ASN A 139 10.35 8.35 6.99
CA ASN A 139 11.46 8.57 7.92
C ASN A 139 11.31 7.79 9.24
N GLN A 140 10.63 6.63 9.23
CA GLN A 140 10.18 5.93 10.45
C GLN A 140 10.89 4.59 10.73
N SER A 141 11.96 4.24 9.99
CA SER A 141 12.63 2.94 10.12
C SER A 141 13.02 2.60 11.57
N ALA A 142 13.52 3.56 12.36
CA ALA A 142 13.89 3.32 13.75
C ALA A 142 12.68 2.97 14.65
N VAL A 143 11.52 3.60 14.41
CA VAL A 143 10.27 3.27 15.12
C VAL A 143 9.80 1.88 14.72
N LEU A 144 9.86 1.56 13.42
CA LEU A 144 9.47 0.25 12.89
C LEU A 144 10.35 -0.87 13.44
N ASP A 145 11.68 -0.68 13.49
CA ASP A 145 12.63 -1.62 14.06
C ASP A 145 12.35 -1.87 15.55
N ARG A 146 12.15 -0.79 16.32
CA ARG A 146 11.87 -0.89 17.75
C ARG A 146 10.55 -1.63 18.00
N THR A 147 9.48 -1.30 17.29
CA THR A 147 8.18 -1.99 17.46
C THR A 147 8.28 -3.45 17.03
N ALA A 148 8.95 -3.77 15.93
CA ALA A 148 9.08 -5.14 15.44
C ALA A 148 9.80 -6.08 16.42
N SER A 149 10.64 -5.53 17.30
CA SER A 149 11.32 -6.31 18.35
C SER A 149 10.38 -6.94 19.38
N HIS A 150 9.16 -6.42 19.54
CA HIS A 150 8.20 -6.91 20.55
C HIS A 150 6.78 -7.14 20.02
N TYR A 151 6.42 -6.58 18.86
CA TYR A 151 5.12 -6.77 18.23
C TYR A 151 5.26 -7.53 16.91
N ARG A 152 4.89 -8.81 16.93
CA ARG A 152 5.06 -9.74 15.81
C ARG A 152 4.09 -9.50 14.64
N PRO A 153 2.79 -9.22 14.82
CA PRO A 153 1.85 -9.03 13.70
C PRO A 153 2.02 -7.69 12.95
N LEU A 154 3.23 -7.43 12.44
CA LEU A 154 3.62 -6.21 11.74
C LEU A 154 4.26 -6.56 10.39
N VAL A 155 3.73 -6.00 9.30
CA VAL A 155 4.28 -6.16 7.95
C VAL A 155 4.31 -4.81 7.24
N ILE A 156 5.40 -4.52 6.52
CA ILE A 156 5.64 -3.22 5.89
C ILE A 156 5.64 -3.42 4.37
N TRP A 157 4.88 -2.59 3.65
CA TRP A 157 5.16 -2.30 2.25
C TRP A 157 6.28 -1.28 2.15
N GLY A 158 7.43 -1.62 1.56
CA GLY A 158 8.55 -0.67 1.46
C GLY A 158 9.83 -1.26 0.85
N ALA A 159 10.93 -0.53 1.00
CA ALA A 159 12.26 -0.94 0.55
C ALA A 159 12.90 -1.94 1.51
N TYR A 160 13.27 -3.11 0.99
CA TYR A 160 14.04 -4.07 1.75
C TYR A 160 15.46 -3.54 2.05
N ALA A 161 15.95 -3.80 3.26
CA ALA A 161 17.36 -3.72 3.60
C ALA A 161 17.70 -4.85 4.57
N GLU A 162 18.88 -5.46 4.43
CA GLU A 162 19.33 -6.59 5.28
C GLU A 162 19.31 -6.26 6.77
N ARG A 163 19.49 -4.99 7.12
CA ARG A 163 19.51 -4.49 8.51
C ARG A 163 18.12 -4.33 9.14
N ASN A 164 17.04 -4.38 8.36
CA ASN A 164 15.69 -4.17 8.87
C ASN A 164 15.33 -5.27 9.86
N GLN A 165 14.77 -4.90 11.01
CA GLN A 165 14.27 -5.83 12.03
C GLN A 165 12.79 -6.21 11.79
N TYR A 166 12.17 -5.63 10.76
CA TYR A 166 10.77 -5.84 10.41
C TYR A 166 10.60 -6.54 9.06
N LEU A 167 9.48 -7.25 8.93
CA LEU A 167 9.11 -7.94 7.70
C LEU A 167 8.74 -6.94 6.61
N THR A 168 9.47 -6.97 5.49
CA THR A 168 9.24 -6.06 4.37
C THR A 168 8.77 -6.84 3.14
N ILE A 169 7.65 -6.42 2.57
CA ILE A 169 7.19 -6.84 1.24
C ILE A 169 7.28 -5.61 0.36
N GLY A 170 7.79 -5.74 -0.86
CA GLY A 170 7.85 -4.59 -1.75
C GLY A 170 8.52 -4.92 -3.06
N THR A 171 8.60 -3.94 -3.93
CA THR A 171 9.31 -4.07 -5.20
C THR A 171 10.82 -3.95 -5.00
N ASP A 172 11.60 -4.66 -5.81
CA ASP A 172 13.04 -4.41 -5.95
C ASP A 172 13.27 -3.05 -6.63
N ASN A 173 13.36 -2.00 -5.80
CA ASN A 173 13.53 -0.63 -6.25
C ASN A 173 14.86 -0.40 -6.99
N VAL A 174 15.93 -1.13 -6.63
CA VAL A 174 17.24 -1.05 -7.30
C VAL A 174 17.13 -1.64 -8.71
N ALA A 175 16.53 -2.82 -8.85
CA ALA A 175 16.26 -3.40 -10.17
C ALA A 175 15.37 -2.48 -11.02
N GLY A 176 14.37 -1.82 -10.40
CA GLY A 176 13.48 -0.90 -11.07
C GLY A 176 14.19 0.36 -11.59
N GLY A 177 15.05 0.97 -10.78
CA GLY A 177 15.90 2.07 -11.22
C GLY A 177 16.84 1.68 -12.37
N ALA A 178 17.42 0.48 -12.28
CA ALA A 178 18.30 -0.04 -13.31
C ALA A 178 17.56 -0.28 -14.65
N LEU A 179 16.30 -0.71 -14.62
CA LEU A 179 15.44 -0.81 -15.81
C LEU A 179 15.19 0.56 -16.44
N ALA A 180 14.88 1.57 -15.65
CA ALA A 180 14.66 2.94 -16.15
C ALA A 180 15.91 3.53 -16.82
N ALA A 181 17.08 3.34 -16.22
CA ALA A 181 18.36 3.77 -16.79
C ALA A 181 18.65 3.10 -18.15
N ARG A 182 18.54 1.76 -18.22
CA ARG A 182 18.75 1.02 -19.46
C ARG A 182 17.80 1.49 -20.57
N HIS A 183 16.52 1.66 -20.25
CA HIS A 183 15.54 2.15 -21.20
C HIS A 183 15.90 3.53 -21.76
N LEU A 184 16.26 4.50 -20.90
CA LEU A 184 16.65 5.84 -21.36
C LEU A 184 17.90 5.81 -22.25
N LEU A 185 18.90 4.99 -21.90
CA LEU A 185 20.10 4.80 -22.73
C LEU A 185 19.77 4.16 -24.09
N GLU A 186 18.90 3.14 -24.11
CA GLU A 186 18.45 2.47 -25.34
C GLU A 186 17.67 3.43 -26.26
N ARG A 187 16.99 4.44 -25.69
CA ARG A 187 16.36 5.53 -26.44
C ARG A 187 17.34 6.64 -26.87
N GLY A 188 18.63 6.47 -26.63
CA GLY A 188 19.68 7.41 -27.03
C GLY A 188 19.75 8.67 -26.15
N ARG A 189 19.19 8.63 -24.94
CA ARG A 189 19.24 9.76 -23.99
C ARG A 189 20.54 9.72 -23.19
N GLY A 190 21.13 10.88 -22.95
CA GLY A 190 22.44 11.02 -22.31
C GLY A 190 22.59 12.20 -21.36
N LYS A 191 21.66 13.16 -21.37
CA LYS A 191 21.55 14.23 -20.37
C LYS A 191 20.41 13.86 -19.42
N LEU A 192 20.76 13.14 -18.38
CA LEU A 192 19.79 12.49 -17.50
C LEU A 192 19.57 13.28 -16.22
N ALA A 193 18.33 13.31 -15.75
CA ALA A 193 17.97 13.84 -14.44
C ALA A 193 17.09 12.84 -13.67
N PHE A 194 17.29 12.78 -12.36
CA PHE A 194 16.43 12.04 -11.45
C PHE A 194 15.63 13.01 -10.58
N PHE A 195 14.30 12.89 -10.57
CA PHE A 195 13.41 13.75 -9.77
C PHE A 195 12.86 12.98 -8.58
N GLY A 196 13.31 13.30 -7.36
CA GLY A 196 12.80 12.66 -6.15
C GLY A 196 13.54 13.02 -4.86
N ASN A 197 12.98 12.58 -3.73
CA ASN A 197 13.58 12.78 -2.41
C ASN A 197 14.33 11.53 -1.93
N VAL A 198 15.64 11.48 -2.16
CA VAL A 198 16.51 10.34 -1.76
C VAL A 198 16.70 10.19 -0.25
N ALA A 199 16.07 11.02 0.58
CA ALA A 199 15.94 10.74 2.01
C ALA A 199 14.91 9.64 2.32
N VAL A 200 14.02 9.34 1.36
CA VAL A 200 13.03 8.25 1.45
C VAL A 200 13.69 6.95 0.94
N PRO A 201 13.68 5.85 1.72
CA PRO A 201 14.40 4.61 1.39
C PRO A 201 14.08 4.06 0.00
N GLU A 202 12.81 4.04 -0.38
CA GLU A 202 12.35 3.55 -1.68
C GLU A 202 12.93 4.38 -2.83
N PHE A 203 12.90 5.71 -2.70
CA PHE A 203 13.42 6.61 -3.74
C PHE A 203 14.94 6.60 -3.80
N ALA A 204 15.62 6.45 -2.65
CA ALA A 204 17.06 6.25 -2.60
C ALA A 204 17.48 4.99 -3.36
N ALA A 205 16.78 3.87 -3.15
CA ALA A 205 17.06 2.61 -3.84
C ALA A 205 16.76 2.70 -5.35
N ARG A 206 15.68 3.39 -5.75
CA ARG A 206 15.40 3.70 -7.17
C ARG A 206 16.55 4.49 -7.80
N TYR A 207 17.04 5.52 -7.10
CA TYR A 207 18.15 6.34 -7.59
C TYR A 207 19.47 5.56 -7.66
N GLU A 208 19.79 4.75 -6.64
CA GLU A 208 20.95 3.86 -6.63
C GLU A 208 20.93 2.91 -7.82
N GLY A 209 19.79 2.24 -8.05
CA GLY A 209 19.56 1.38 -9.20
C GLY A 209 19.79 2.09 -10.51
N PHE A 210 19.22 3.30 -10.64
CA PHE A 210 19.39 4.15 -11.81
C PHE A 210 20.87 4.44 -12.09
N LEU A 211 21.61 4.93 -11.11
CA LEU A 211 23.04 5.23 -11.26
C LEU A 211 23.87 3.97 -11.57
N SER A 212 23.58 2.85 -10.92
CA SER A 212 24.36 1.61 -11.06
C SER A 212 24.37 1.04 -12.48
N ALA A 213 23.29 1.26 -13.23
CA ALA A 213 23.12 0.80 -14.60
C ALA A 213 23.68 1.76 -15.67
N LEU A 214 24.13 2.96 -15.26
CA LEU A 214 24.77 3.92 -16.15
C LEU A 214 26.28 3.68 -16.26
N PRO A 215 26.89 3.96 -17.42
CA PRO A 215 28.34 4.06 -17.54
C PRO A 215 28.85 5.22 -16.66
N ALA A 216 30.11 5.15 -16.23
CA ALA A 216 30.66 6.05 -15.21
C ALA A 216 30.56 7.53 -15.62
N ASP A 217 30.83 7.85 -16.88
CA ASP A 217 30.76 9.22 -17.42
C ASP A 217 29.34 9.78 -17.44
N ALA A 218 28.33 8.96 -17.73
CA ALA A 218 26.93 9.36 -17.66
C ALA A 218 26.46 9.49 -16.20
N ARG A 219 26.86 8.55 -15.34
CA ARG A 219 26.52 8.52 -13.91
C ARG A 219 26.92 9.81 -13.21
N ASP A 220 28.15 10.27 -13.43
CA ASP A 220 28.70 11.47 -12.78
C ASP A 220 28.03 12.78 -13.24
N ARG A 221 27.25 12.72 -14.33
CA ARG A 221 26.55 13.86 -14.94
C ARG A 221 25.05 13.85 -14.67
N VAL A 222 24.52 12.85 -13.96
CA VAL A 222 23.11 12.81 -13.62
C VAL A 222 22.77 13.96 -12.68
N GLU A 223 21.76 14.75 -13.04
CA GLU A 223 21.25 15.81 -12.18
C GLU A 223 20.24 15.23 -11.18
N LEU A 224 20.56 15.28 -9.89
CA LEU A 224 19.60 14.96 -8.82
C LEU A 224 18.76 16.20 -8.50
N VAL A 225 17.47 16.13 -8.83
CA VAL A 225 16.50 17.19 -8.56
C VAL A 225 15.62 16.78 -7.38
N HIS A 226 15.75 17.50 -6.27
CA HIS A 226 14.97 17.24 -5.07
C HIS A 226 13.50 17.63 -5.29
N ALA A 227 12.65 16.61 -5.46
CA ALA A 227 11.22 16.79 -5.66
C ALA A 227 10.41 16.05 -4.59
N HIS A 228 9.37 16.72 -4.10
CA HIS A 228 8.31 16.14 -3.28
C HIS A 228 7.30 15.42 -4.17
N VAL A 229 6.67 14.35 -3.67
CA VAL A 229 5.79 13.49 -4.48
C VAL A 229 4.34 13.98 -4.61
N THR A 230 4.04 15.20 -4.16
CA THR A 230 2.73 15.81 -4.45
C THR A 230 2.71 16.43 -5.84
N PRO A 231 1.57 16.41 -6.56
CA PRO A 231 1.47 16.98 -7.90
C PRO A 231 1.93 18.44 -7.97
N GLU A 232 1.45 19.28 -7.05
CA GLU A 232 1.72 20.71 -7.05
C GLU A 232 3.19 21.02 -6.77
N ALA A 233 3.81 20.28 -5.84
CA ALA A 233 5.22 20.48 -5.51
C ALA A 233 6.13 19.94 -6.61
N SER A 234 5.83 18.76 -7.15
CA SER A 234 6.55 18.18 -8.29
C SER A 234 6.50 19.10 -9.52
N TYR A 235 5.32 19.63 -9.86
CA TYR A 235 5.15 20.57 -10.97
C TYR A 235 6.00 21.83 -10.77
N ARG A 236 5.93 22.46 -9.58
CA ARG A 236 6.69 23.68 -9.30
C ARG A 236 8.19 23.47 -9.44
N VAL A 237 8.71 22.37 -8.88
CA VAL A 237 10.13 22.02 -8.99
C VAL A 237 10.54 21.82 -10.45
N ALA A 238 9.71 21.12 -11.24
CA ALA A 238 9.98 20.91 -12.67
C ALA A 238 9.93 22.22 -13.47
N ALA A 239 8.93 23.08 -13.21
CA ALA A 239 8.79 24.37 -13.86
C ALA A 239 9.99 25.28 -13.57
N ASP A 240 10.39 25.39 -12.30
CA ASP A 240 11.57 26.17 -11.88
C ASP A 240 12.86 25.64 -12.51
N TYR A 241 13.02 24.31 -12.55
CA TYR A 241 14.15 23.64 -13.17
C TYR A 241 14.26 23.96 -14.68
N PHE A 242 13.16 23.87 -15.42
CA PHE A 242 13.16 24.24 -16.84
C PHE A 242 13.30 25.74 -17.07
N ALA A 243 12.71 26.59 -16.22
CA ALA A 243 12.84 28.05 -16.30
C ALA A 243 14.28 28.52 -16.05
N ALA A 244 15.02 27.81 -15.20
CA ALA A 244 16.46 28.03 -14.98
C ALA A 244 17.34 27.60 -16.16
N GLY A 245 16.76 27.07 -17.25
CA GLY A 245 17.46 26.74 -18.48
C GLY A 245 18.00 25.31 -18.55
N HIS A 246 17.71 24.47 -17.55
CA HIS A 246 18.08 23.05 -17.61
C HIS A 246 17.32 22.33 -18.72
N ARG A 247 18.02 21.48 -19.49
CA ARG A 247 17.46 20.75 -20.64
C ARG A 247 18.00 19.31 -20.67
N PRO A 248 17.57 18.46 -19.73
CA PRO A 248 17.80 17.02 -19.85
C PRO A 248 17.04 16.48 -21.07
N ASP A 249 17.54 15.40 -21.65
CA ASP A 249 16.86 14.66 -22.71
C ASP A 249 16.22 13.36 -22.20
N GLY A 250 16.54 12.95 -20.96
CA GLY A 250 15.90 11.84 -20.25
C GLY A 250 15.67 12.15 -18.77
N VAL A 251 14.48 11.85 -18.28
CA VAL A 251 14.12 11.99 -16.86
C VAL A 251 13.62 10.65 -16.33
N PHE A 252 14.15 10.26 -15.18
CA PHE A 252 13.55 9.24 -14.33
C PHE A 252 12.95 9.91 -13.10
N ALA A 253 11.63 9.86 -12.97
CA ALA A 253 10.91 10.39 -11.83
C ALA A 253 10.71 9.30 -10.78
N ALA A 254 10.84 9.67 -9.50
CA ALA A 254 10.67 8.76 -8.38
C ALA A 254 9.24 8.22 -8.26
N SER A 255 8.23 8.81 -8.89
CA SER A 255 6.84 8.32 -8.93
C SER A 255 6.15 8.73 -10.23
N ASP A 256 5.03 8.09 -10.55
CA ASP A 256 4.18 8.45 -11.70
C ASP A 256 3.55 9.83 -11.54
N VAL A 257 3.18 10.22 -10.32
CA VAL A 257 2.66 11.56 -10.02
C VAL A 257 3.69 12.62 -10.35
N THR A 258 4.94 12.41 -9.92
CA THR A 258 6.05 13.30 -10.25
C THR A 258 6.31 13.32 -11.75
N ALA A 259 6.29 12.17 -12.42
CA ALA A 259 6.49 12.07 -13.87
C ALA A 259 5.44 12.87 -14.67
N MET A 260 4.15 12.69 -14.36
CA MET A 260 3.05 13.41 -15.01
C MET A 260 3.10 14.92 -14.73
N SER A 261 3.57 15.32 -13.55
CA SER A 261 3.77 16.73 -13.20
C SER A 261 4.91 17.35 -14.02
N ILE A 262 5.99 16.60 -14.25
CA ILE A 262 7.11 17.01 -15.11
C ILE A 262 6.66 17.15 -16.57
N ILE A 263 5.87 16.21 -17.08
CA ILE A 263 5.30 16.29 -18.43
C ILE A 263 4.47 17.57 -18.59
N THR A 264 3.61 17.88 -17.60
CA THR A 264 2.83 19.12 -17.60
C THR A 264 3.72 20.37 -17.63
N ALA A 265 4.73 20.43 -16.75
CA ALA A 265 5.66 21.56 -16.70
C ALA A 265 6.50 21.71 -17.99
N ALA A 266 6.90 20.59 -18.59
CA ALA A 266 7.64 20.57 -19.86
C ALA A 266 6.78 21.14 -21.00
N ALA A 267 5.50 20.75 -21.08
CA ALA A 267 4.58 21.23 -22.10
C ALA A 267 4.40 22.76 -22.05
N GLU A 268 4.30 23.35 -20.86
CA GLU A 268 4.19 24.80 -20.67
C GLU A 268 5.48 25.58 -21.01
N GLN A 269 6.60 24.88 -21.14
CA GLN A 269 7.88 25.40 -21.59
C GLN A 269 8.19 25.03 -23.04
N ASP A 270 7.17 24.58 -23.80
CA ASP A 270 7.26 24.11 -25.19
C ASP A 270 8.29 22.97 -25.40
N ILE A 271 8.55 22.17 -24.37
CA ILE A 271 9.42 20.98 -24.43
C ILE A 271 8.55 19.78 -24.80
N ARG A 272 8.76 19.22 -26.00
CA ARG A 272 8.00 18.07 -26.50
C ARG A 272 8.46 16.76 -25.86
N VAL A 273 7.50 16.03 -25.31
CA VAL A 273 7.65 14.65 -24.83
C VAL A 273 6.97 13.72 -25.84
N PRO A 274 7.64 12.67 -26.37
CA PRO A 274 8.98 12.22 -26.01
C PRO A 274 10.11 12.88 -26.83
N ASP A 275 9.84 13.61 -27.91
CA ASP A 275 10.85 14.01 -28.91
C ASP A 275 12.13 14.65 -28.30
N GLN A 276 11.94 15.67 -27.47
CA GLN A 276 13.02 16.43 -26.85
C GLN A 276 13.38 15.89 -25.46
N LEU A 277 12.39 15.33 -24.76
CA LEU A 277 12.53 14.82 -23.41
C LEU A 277 11.77 13.49 -23.28
N SER A 278 12.48 12.40 -23.00
CA SER A 278 11.87 11.13 -22.58
C SER A 278 11.64 11.14 -21.06
N VAL A 279 10.44 10.80 -20.60
CA VAL A 279 10.08 10.73 -19.18
C VAL A 279 9.68 9.31 -18.80
N VAL A 280 10.30 8.77 -17.75
CA VAL A 280 9.96 7.47 -17.15
C VAL A 280 9.52 7.70 -15.70
N GLY A 281 8.35 7.17 -15.35
CA GLY A 281 7.85 7.16 -13.98
C GLY A 281 8.16 5.87 -13.21
N PHE A 282 7.52 5.71 -12.07
CA PHE A 282 7.54 4.51 -11.25
C PHE A 282 6.17 4.41 -10.57
N ASP A 283 5.57 3.22 -10.54
CA ASP A 283 4.37 2.76 -9.81
C ASP A 283 3.43 1.96 -10.74
N ASP A 284 3.28 2.39 -11.99
CA ASP A 284 2.22 1.99 -12.95
C ASP A 284 0.80 2.22 -12.40
N VAL A 285 0.57 3.41 -11.83
CA VAL A 285 -0.76 3.78 -11.36
C VAL A 285 -1.77 3.80 -12.53
N PRO A 286 -3.07 3.56 -12.28
CA PRO A 286 -4.07 3.56 -13.36
C PRO A 286 -4.06 4.84 -14.21
N LEU A 287 -3.73 6.00 -13.63
CA LEU A 287 -3.64 7.27 -14.36
C LEU A 287 -2.49 7.32 -15.38
N ALA A 288 -1.43 6.52 -15.22
CA ALA A 288 -0.28 6.51 -16.12
C ALA A 288 -0.66 6.18 -17.58
N ARG A 289 -1.67 5.31 -17.79
CA ARG A 289 -2.15 5.00 -19.16
C ARG A 289 -3.08 6.08 -19.75
N LEU A 290 -3.60 6.97 -18.90
CA LEU A 290 -4.57 8.01 -19.25
C LEU A 290 -3.91 9.39 -19.36
N SER A 291 -2.63 9.51 -18.98
CA SER A 291 -1.87 10.73 -19.17
C SER A 291 -1.65 11.03 -20.65
N ASN A 292 -1.26 12.27 -20.95
CA ASN A 292 -0.94 12.70 -22.30
C ASN A 292 0.46 13.33 -22.35
N PRO A 293 1.46 12.68 -22.99
CA PRO A 293 1.38 11.33 -23.55
C PRO A 293 1.19 10.24 -22.47
N PRO A 294 0.69 9.04 -22.83
CA PRO A 294 0.66 7.89 -21.92
C PRO A 294 2.06 7.59 -21.35
N LEU A 295 2.15 7.48 -20.03
CA LEU A 295 3.40 7.45 -19.28
C LEU A 295 4.06 6.06 -19.31
N THR A 296 5.30 6.00 -19.79
CA THR A 296 6.21 4.87 -19.54
C THR A 296 6.61 4.86 -18.07
N THR A 297 6.55 3.70 -17.42
CA THR A 297 6.75 3.60 -15.97
C THR A 297 7.24 2.21 -15.56
N ILE A 298 7.84 2.12 -14.38
CA ILE A 298 8.20 0.86 -13.73
C ILE A 298 7.04 0.38 -12.85
N ARG A 299 6.49 -0.80 -13.14
CA ARG A 299 5.39 -1.42 -12.41
C ARG A 299 5.87 -2.10 -11.12
N GLN A 300 5.16 -1.84 -10.02
CA GLN A 300 5.42 -2.45 -8.70
C GLN A 300 4.66 -3.77 -8.41
N ASP A 301 3.73 -4.18 -9.27
CA ASP A 301 2.76 -5.28 -9.04
C ASP A 301 2.12 -5.21 -7.64
N ILE A 302 1.42 -4.09 -7.40
CA ILE A 302 0.76 -3.81 -6.13
C ILE A 302 -0.37 -4.79 -5.79
N GLN A 303 -0.95 -5.46 -6.78
CA GLN A 303 -1.96 -6.50 -6.54
C GLN A 303 -1.30 -7.72 -5.88
N ARG A 304 -0.19 -8.22 -6.46
CA ARG A 304 0.59 -9.29 -5.83
C ARG A 304 1.15 -8.85 -4.49
N GLY A 305 1.58 -7.60 -4.40
CA GLY A 305 2.04 -6.96 -3.17
C GLY A 305 1.02 -7.02 -2.04
N ALA A 306 -0.22 -6.60 -2.29
CA ALA A 306 -1.31 -6.64 -1.32
C ALA A 306 -1.62 -8.06 -0.84
N ALA A 307 -1.69 -9.03 -1.77
CA ALA A 307 -1.92 -10.43 -1.44
C ALA A 307 -0.82 -10.97 -0.50
N LEU A 308 0.45 -10.68 -0.82
CA LEU A 308 1.58 -11.07 0.00
C LEU A 308 1.59 -10.38 1.37
N LEU A 309 1.33 -9.07 1.44
CA LEU A 309 1.24 -8.35 2.72
C LEU A 309 0.24 -9.00 3.67
N VAL A 310 -0.95 -9.34 3.16
CA VAL A 310 -2.01 -9.94 3.96
C VAL A 310 -1.71 -11.39 4.31
N GLU A 311 -1.21 -12.19 3.35
CA GLU A 311 -0.78 -13.57 3.57
C GLU A 311 0.27 -13.65 4.69
N GLN A 312 1.32 -12.84 4.58
CA GLN A 312 2.43 -12.79 5.53
C GLN A 312 1.98 -12.35 6.91
N LEU A 313 1.09 -11.35 6.97
CA LEU A 313 0.52 -10.92 8.25
C LEU A 313 -0.30 -12.03 8.91
N CYS A 314 -1.11 -12.74 8.13
CA CYS A 314 -1.90 -13.87 8.63
C CYS A 314 -1.02 -15.03 9.13
N GLN A 315 0.07 -15.34 8.46
CA GLN A 315 1.07 -16.32 8.92
C GLN A 315 1.70 -15.87 10.25
N ARG A 316 2.09 -14.58 10.38
CA ARG A 316 2.59 -14.04 11.65
C ARG A 316 1.56 -14.09 12.78
N LEU A 317 0.28 -13.85 12.48
CA LEU A 317 -0.83 -13.99 13.43
C LEU A 317 -1.01 -15.45 13.89
N ALA A 318 -0.78 -16.42 13.00
CA ALA A 318 -0.80 -17.84 13.32
C ALA A 318 0.45 -18.30 14.10
N GLY A 319 1.44 -17.42 14.28
CA GLY A 319 2.67 -17.70 15.00
C GLY A 319 3.77 -18.32 14.13
N GLU A 320 3.62 -18.27 12.81
CA GLU A 320 4.59 -18.80 11.85
C GLU A 320 5.76 -17.82 11.61
N GLU A 321 6.93 -18.38 11.32
CA GLU A 321 8.10 -17.61 10.90
C GLU A 321 8.07 -17.40 9.39
N VAL A 322 8.33 -16.16 8.99
CA VAL A 322 8.24 -15.73 7.60
C VAL A 322 9.33 -14.74 7.24
N GLY A 323 9.67 -14.65 5.96
CA GLY A 323 10.74 -13.81 5.43
C GLY A 323 10.25 -12.66 4.55
N SER A 324 11.06 -11.61 4.47
CA SER A 324 10.81 -10.49 3.56
C SER A 324 10.80 -10.95 2.11
N ILE A 325 9.98 -10.31 1.27
CA ILE A 325 9.82 -10.67 -0.14
C ILE A 325 10.02 -9.44 -1.01
N GLN A 326 10.94 -9.53 -1.96
CA GLN A 326 11.12 -8.53 -3.02
C GLN A 326 10.50 -9.03 -4.32
N ILE A 327 9.60 -8.23 -4.88
CA ILE A 327 8.90 -8.48 -6.14
C ILE A 327 9.72 -7.86 -7.26
N ALA A 328 9.98 -8.64 -8.31
CA ALA A 328 10.69 -8.14 -9.49
C ALA A 328 9.83 -7.08 -10.22
N PRO A 329 10.36 -5.88 -10.50
CA PRO A 329 9.65 -4.88 -11.28
C PRO A 329 9.67 -5.19 -12.77
N GLU A 330 8.73 -4.58 -13.50
CA GLU A 330 8.68 -4.61 -14.95
C GLU A 330 8.62 -3.18 -15.50
N ILE A 331 9.25 -2.92 -16.64
CA ILE A 331 9.03 -1.66 -17.35
C ILE A 331 7.79 -1.79 -18.25
N VAL A 332 6.92 -0.79 -18.18
CA VAL A 332 5.72 -0.65 -19.00
C VAL A 332 5.96 0.49 -19.96
N ILE A 333 6.39 0.16 -21.18
CA ILE A 333 6.74 1.14 -22.21
C ILE A 333 5.47 1.72 -22.83
N ARG A 334 5.39 3.05 -22.87
CA ARG A 334 4.34 3.85 -23.51
C ARG A 334 4.98 5.03 -24.27
N GLU A 335 4.20 6.06 -24.58
CA GLU A 335 4.59 7.14 -25.50
C GLU A 335 5.43 8.25 -24.85
N SER A 336 5.54 8.30 -23.52
CA SER A 336 6.29 9.37 -22.85
C SER A 336 7.81 9.25 -22.92
N SER A 337 8.35 8.11 -23.36
CA SER A 337 9.79 7.92 -23.48
C SER A 337 10.18 7.14 -24.70
#